data_AF-A0A925KMZ7-F1
#
_entry.id   AF-A0A925KMZ7-F1
#
_cell.length_a   1.000
_cell.length_b   1.000
_cell.length_c   1.000
_cell.angle_alpha   90.00
_cell.angle_beta   90.00
_cell.angle_gamma   90.00
#
_symmetry.space_group_name_H-M   'P 1'
#
loop_
_entity.id
_entity.type
_entity.pdbx_description
1 polymer ?
#
loop_
_entity_poly.entity_id
_entity_poly.type
_entity_poly.pdbx_seq_one_letter_code
_entity_poly.pdbx_strand_id
1 'polypeptide(L)'
;MRRSGPKYFIILGLSLAAVALYMLSIATANTVLFARQYPLLLVLNGALVLCLIALVGYQLVKLQRKVKAGVFGAKLMRRLVWFFALMALLPGALVYSVSVGFLAKSIDSWFDVRVDKALEGGLSLGRTALDQMLKDLIASGDSIALTLSELPTHQHLSALNQLREQTGVQEATLFDRRGAVVAFSTGERADLMPDLPSAGVLRQVRLQQGYSAVEAVADEGLQLRVVVPINLYTFSEDARMLQLLQPVPTQLAQDAEIVQSIYRDYQELTLSRQGLKQLYGVTLTLALLLALLGAFALAFFLSERLSAPLGILAKGTRAVAQGDFSQQHTLPGRDELGVLTQSFNRMTQQLAEARAAAQRNQTQLETAKAYVESLLANLSAGVMSFDEAFRLRSENPSAAHLLHVDFSALRGVELKAWPECSPRLEGLSRAILESFSRAEGGEWERQLEYSDRAGNRVLLLRGTRLPGDQADHVVVFDDITHLLEAQRHAAWSEVARRLAHEIKNPLMPIQLSAERMQRKLSAKLEPADAEMLERSTQNIETQVGALKSMVEAFSQYARTPGPS
;
A
#
# COMPACT_ATOMS: atom_id res chain seq x y z
N MET A 1 14.51 -7.69 -12.69
CA MET A 1 14.07 -9.06 -12.35
C MET A 1 14.94 -9.64 -11.24
N ARG A 2 14.51 -9.60 -9.97
CA ARG A 2 14.93 -10.49 -8.87
C ARG A 2 14.20 -10.05 -7.59
N ARG A 3 13.69 -11.01 -6.81
CA ARG A 3 13.01 -10.90 -5.48
C ARG A 3 11.52 -11.27 -5.42
N SER A 4 11.06 -12.24 -6.21
CA SER A 4 9.83 -12.98 -5.92
C SER A 4 10.02 -14.06 -4.82
N GLY A 5 11.27 -14.49 -4.59
CA GLY A 5 11.64 -15.57 -3.68
C GLY A 5 11.07 -15.50 -2.24
N PRO A 6 11.14 -14.38 -1.50
CA PRO A 6 10.74 -14.37 -0.09
C PRO A 6 9.24 -14.59 0.14
N LYS A 7 8.39 -14.30 -0.86
CA LYS A 7 6.94 -14.48 -0.75
C LYS A 7 6.54 -15.96 -0.73
N TYR A 8 7.18 -16.77 -1.58
CA TYR A 8 6.92 -18.20 -1.65
C TYR A 8 7.39 -18.93 -0.39
N PHE A 9 8.52 -18.50 0.21
CA PHE A 9 8.98 -19.06 1.48
C PHE A 9 8.01 -18.79 2.64
N ILE A 10 7.38 -17.61 2.69
CA ILE A 10 6.39 -17.30 3.73
C ILE A 10 5.13 -18.14 3.54
N ILE A 11 4.63 -18.26 2.30
CA ILE A 11 3.43 -19.05 2.00
C ILE A 11 3.68 -20.54 2.30
N LEU A 12 4.83 -21.07 1.88
CA LEU A 12 5.24 -22.45 2.16
C LEU A 12 5.41 -22.70 3.66
N GLY A 13 6.00 -21.75 4.39
CA GLY A 13 6.14 -21.83 5.84
C GLY A 13 4.79 -21.83 6.56
N LEU A 14 3.83 -21.01 6.09
CA LEU A 14 2.48 -20.96 6.64
C LEU A 14 1.71 -22.26 6.38
N SER A 15 1.80 -22.81 5.16
CA SER A 15 1.14 -24.06 4.82
C SER A 15 1.74 -25.23 5.61
N LEU A 16 3.06 -25.26 5.77
CA LEU A 16 3.72 -26.27 6.61
C LEU A 16 3.29 -26.14 8.07
N ALA A 17 3.18 -24.93 8.60
CA ALA A 17 2.71 -24.69 9.97
C ALA A 17 1.25 -25.15 10.17
N ALA A 18 0.37 -24.90 9.19
CA ALA A 18 -1.01 -25.37 9.24
C ALA A 18 -1.11 -26.91 9.19
N VAL A 19 -0.34 -27.56 8.32
CA VAL A 19 -0.27 -29.03 8.24
C VAL A 19 0.30 -29.61 9.53
N ALA A 20 1.33 -28.99 10.10
CA ALA A 20 1.97 -29.45 11.33
C ALA A 20 1.03 -29.30 12.54
N LEU A 21 0.28 -28.20 12.64
CA LEU A 21 -0.80 -28.00 13.61
C LEU A 21 -1.89 -29.07 13.48
N TYR A 22 -2.31 -29.36 12.26
CA TYR A 22 -3.34 -30.38 12.00
C TYR A 22 -2.86 -31.79 12.39
N MET A 23 -1.63 -32.13 12.02
CA MET A 23 -0.98 -33.39 12.43
C MET A 23 -0.86 -33.50 13.95
N LEU A 24 -0.49 -32.41 14.64
CA LEU A 24 -0.39 -32.39 16.11
C LEU A 24 -1.76 -32.62 16.76
N SER A 25 -2.82 -32.03 16.20
CA SER A 25 -4.20 -32.24 16.67
C SER A 25 -4.64 -33.69 16.53
N ILE A 26 -4.36 -34.35 15.39
CA ILE A 26 -4.73 -35.76 15.16
C ILE A 26 -3.90 -36.69 16.05
N ALA A 27 -2.59 -36.45 16.18
CA ALA A 27 -1.71 -37.26 17.01
C ALA A 27 -2.07 -37.21 18.50
N THR A 28 -2.67 -36.10 18.94
CA THR A 28 -3.17 -35.95 20.32
C THR A 28 -4.46 -36.75 20.55
N ALA A 29 -5.25 -37.02 19.51
CA ALA A 29 -6.53 -37.74 19.61
C ALA A 29 -6.41 -39.27 19.51
N ASN A 30 -5.39 -39.80 18.82
CA ASN A 30 -5.21 -41.24 18.58
C ASN A 30 -3.88 -41.76 19.16
N THR A 31 -3.91 -42.29 20.38
CA THR A 31 -2.73 -42.65 21.16
C THR A 31 -1.97 -43.90 20.65
N VAL A 32 -2.63 -44.89 20.06
CA VAL A 32 -1.98 -46.21 19.81
C VAL A 32 -1.09 -46.25 18.57
N LEU A 33 -1.49 -45.64 17.45
CA LEU A 33 -0.70 -45.63 16.20
C LEU A 33 0.31 -44.48 16.13
N PHE A 34 0.11 -43.39 16.89
CA PHE A 34 0.97 -42.21 16.85
C PHE A 34 1.92 -42.08 18.05
N ALA A 35 1.78 -42.87 19.13
CA ALA A 35 2.69 -42.81 20.28
C ALA A 35 4.17 -42.99 19.90
N ARG A 36 4.48 -43.82 18.88
CA ARG A 36 5.86 -44.07 18.43
C ARG A 36 6.43 -42.90 17.63
N GLN A 37 5.59 -42.19 16.86
CA GLN A 37 5.96 -41.07 16.00
C GLN A 37 5.79 -39.71 16.70
N TYR A 38 5.11 -39.66 17.84
CA TYR A 38 4.88 -38.46 18.63
C TYR A 38 6.17 -37.68 18.97
N PRO A 39 7.26 -38.30 19.48
CA PRO A 39 8.50 -37.57 19.72
C PRO A 39 9.13 -37.00 18.43
N LEU A 40 9.02 -37.71 17.30
CA LEU A 40 9.47 -37.21 16.00
C LEU A 40 8.65 -35.98 15.57
N LEU A 41 7.32 -36.01 15.75
CA LEU A 41 6.44 -34.87 15.49
C LEU A 41 6.80 -33.66 16.36
N LEU A 42 7.13 -33.86 17.64
CA LEU A 42 7.58 -32.77 18.52
C LEU A 42 8.89 -32.16 18.05
N VAL A 43 9.87 -32.98 17.67
CA VAL A 43 11.15 -32.49 17.13
C VAL A 43 10.94 -31.73 15.82
N LEU A 44 10.12 -32.26 14.92
CA LEU A 44 9.84 -31.63 13.62
C LEU A 44 9.11 -30.29 13.79
N ASN A 45 8.09 -30.23 14.65
CA ASN A 45 7.40 -28.99 14.97
C ASN A 45 8.32 -28.00 15.69
N GLY A 46 9.17 -28.45 16.61
CA GLY A 46 10.17 -27.61 17.27
C GLY A 46 11.17 -27.01 16.28
N ALA A 47 11.64 -27.80 15.31
CA ALA A 47 12.49 -27.32 14.22
C ALA A 47 11.77 -26.30 13.33
N LEU A 48 10.49 -26.54 13.01
CA LEU A 48 9.66 -25.61 12.26
C LEU A 48 9.46 -24.28 13.00
N VAL A 49 9.21 -24.35 14.31
CA VAL A 49 9.15 -23.18 15.19
C VAL A 49 10.45 -22.39 15.13
N LEU A 50 11.61 -23.04 15.30
CA LEU A 50 12.90 -22.36 15.22
C LEU A 50 13.13 -21.70 13.87
N CYS A 51 12.74 -22.36 12.77
CA CYS A 51 12.79 -21.81 11.43
C CYS A 51 11.90 -20.56 11.30
N LEU A 52 10.68 -20.60 11.81
CA LEU A 52 9.77 -19.45 11.81
C LEU A 52 10.26 -18.32 12.71
N ILE A 53 10.87 -18.60 13.87
CA ILE A 53 11.50 -17.58 14.72
C ILE A 53 12.62 -16.89 13.95
N ALA A 54 13.50 -17.66 13.30
CA ALA A 54 14.58 -17.11 12.49
C ALA A 54 14.05 -16.26 11.32
N LEU A 55 13.00 -16.73 10.64
CA LEU A 55 12.33 -16.01 9.56
C LEU A 55 11.72 -14.69 10.03
N VAL A 56 10.93 -14.71 11.11
CA VAL A 56 10.28 -13.53 11.70
C VAL A 56 11.35 -12.56 12.23
N GLY A 57 12.38 -13.06 12.91
CA GLY A 57 13.51 -12.28 13.39
C GLY A 57 14.26 -11.58 12.24
N TYR A 58 14.55 -12.30 11.16
CA TYR A 58 15.13 -11.72 9.95
C TYR A 58 14.24 -10.62 9.35
N GLN A 59 12.92 -10.84 9.28
CA GLN A 59 11.97 -9.85 8.78
C GLN A 59 11.92 -8.58 9.66
N LEU A 60 11.92 -8.74 10.98
CA LEU A 60 11.97 -7.62 11.94
C LEU A 60 13.27 -6.83 11.82
N VAL A 61 14.43 -7.50 11.74
CA VAL A 61 15.73 -6.83 11.56
C VAL A 61 15.77 -6.09 10.22
N LYS A 62 15.31 -6.70 9.14
CA LYS A 62 15.21 -6.07 7.81
C LYS A 62 14.32 -4.83 7.84
N LEU A 63 13.19 -4.89 8.55
CA LEU A 63 12.29 -3.75 8.72
C LEU A 63 12.94 -2.63 9.54
N GLN A 64 13.59 -2.95 10.65
CA GLN A 64 14.32 -1.97 11.45
C GLN A 64 15.43 -1.29 10.63
N ARG A 65 16.17 -2.04 9.80
CA ARG A 65 17.16 -1.47 8.87
C ARG A 65 16.51 -0.54 7.85
N LYS A 66 15.37 -0.91 7.25
CA LYS A 66 14.61 -0.04 6.33
C LYS A 66 14.15 1.26 7.02
N VAL A 67 13.72 1.18 8.28
CA VAL A 67 13.29 2.36 9.07
C VAL A 67 14.47 3.27 9.39
N LYS A 68 15.61 2.70 9.82
CA LYS A 68 16.85 3.48 10.08
C LYS A 68 17.40 4.13 8.81
N ALA A 69 17.33 3.43 7.67
CA ALA A 69 17.75 3.95 6.37
C ALA A 69 16.79 4.99 5.76
N GLY A 70 15.73 5.40 6.48
CA GLY A 70 14.80 6.43 6.00
C GLY A 70 14.00 6.02 4.76
N VAL A 71 13.89 4.72 4.47
CA VAL A 71 13.17 4.24 3.29
C VAL A 71 11.70 4.64 3.40
N PHE A 72 11.21 5.32 2.37
CA PHE A 72 9.82 5.78 2.29
C PHE A 72 8.83 4.62 2.46
N GLY A 73 7.81 4.80 3.30
CA GLY A 73 6.84 3.76 3.67
C GLY A 73 7.26 2.82 4.82
N ALA A 74 8.54 2.79 5.23
CA ALA A 74 9.00 1.87 6.27
C ALA A 74 8.39 2.15 7.66
N LYS A 75 8.11 3.42 8.00
CA LYS A 75 7.45 3.80 9.25
C LYS A 75 6.01 3.27 9.33
N LEU A 76 5.28 3.35 8.21
CA LEU A 76 3.92 2.82 8.09
C LEU A 76 3.93 1.29 8.25
N MET A 77 4.83 0.62 7.55
CA MET A 77 5.02 -0.83 7.64
C MET A 77 5.29 -1.27 9.10
N ARG A 78 6.16 -0.55 9.82
CA ARG A 78 6.42 -0.82 11.25
C ARG A 78 5.18 -0.66 12.10
N ARG A 79 4.41 0.42 11.92
CA ARG A 79 3.17 0.65 12.66
C ARG A 79 2.15 -0.47 12.40
N LEU A 80 1.98 -0.87 11.14
CA LEU A 80 1.02 -1.90 10.76
C LEU A 80 1.40 -3.29 11.30
N VAL A 81 2.69 -3.68 11.21
CA VAL A 81 3.20 -4.91 11.82
C VAL A 81 2.97 -4.92 13.33
N TRP A 82 3.15 -3.78 14.01
CA TRP A 82 2.90 -3.67 15.46
C TRP A 82 1.42 -3.86 15.81
N PHE A 83 0.50 -3.27 15.03
CA PHE A 83 -0.93 -3.46 15.24
C PHE A 83 -1.34 -4.92 15.06
N PHE A 84 -0.91 -5.57 13.98
CA PHE A 84 -1.21 -6.99 13.75
C PHE A 84 -0.57 -7.90 14.81
N ALA A 85 0.65 -7.59 15.25
CA ALA A 85 1.32 -8.30 16.34
C ALA A 85 0.49 -8.26 17.63
N LEU A 86 0.01 -7.08 18.00
CA LEU A 86 -0.82 -6.90 19.19
C LEU A 86 -2.15 -7.65 19.05
N MET A 87 -2.79 -7.56 17.88
CA MET A 87 -4.05 -8.23 17.57
C MET A 87 -3.94 -9.77 17.59
N ALA A 88 -2.78 -10.33 17.26
CA ALA A 88 -2.55 -11.77 17.35
C ALA A 88 -2.14 -12.21 18.77
N LEU A 89 -1.27 -11.45 19.44
CA LEU A 89 -0.71 -11.82 20.73
C LEU A 89 -1.73 -11.75 21.87
N LEU A 90 -2.55 -10.70 21.94
CA LEU A 90 -3.47 -10.49 23.07
C LEU A 90 -4.54 -11.59 23.18
N PRO A 91 -5.36 -11.85 22.14
CA PRO A 91 -6.35 -12.92 22.20
C PRO A 91 -5.69 -14.30 22.31
N GLY A 92 -4.56 -14.52 21.61
CA GLY A 92 -3.83 -15.78 21.65
C GLY A 92 -3.31 -16.13 23.04
N ALA A 93 -2.70 -15.16 23.73
CA ALA A 93 -2.22 -15.34 25.10
C ALA A 93 -3.37 -15.59 26.09
N LEU A 94 -4.51 -14.90 25.93
CA LEU A 94 -5.69 -15.10 26.75
C LEU A 94 -6.24 -16.52 26.59
N VAL A 95 -6.48 -16.95 25.35
CA VAL A 95 -6.98 -18.31 25.05
C VAL A 95 -6.01 -19.35 25.61
N TYR A 96 -4.70 -19.19 25.37
CA TYR A 96 -3.70 -20.09 25.91
C TYR A 96 -3.74 -20.20 27.44
N SER A 97 -3.82 -19.06 28.15
CA SER A 97 -3.85 -19.05 29.62
C SER A 97 -5.08 -19.78 30.17
N VAL A 98 -6.25 -19.57 29.55
CA VAL A 98 -7.50 -20.26 29.91
C VAL A 98 -7.40 -21.74 29.58
N SER A 99 -6.89 -22.11 28.41
CA SER A 99 -6.74 -23.50 27.98
C SER A 99 -5.79 -24.29 28.87
N VAL A 100 -4.60 -23.75 29.19
CA VAL A 100 -3.66 -24.42 30.12
C VAL A 100 -4.27 -24.53 31.51
N GLY A 101 -4.87 -23.46 32.02
CA GLY A 101 -5.51 -23.46 33.33
C GLY A 101 -6.66 -24.47 33.43
N PHE A 102 -7.52 -24.53 32.41
CA PHE A 102 -8.61 -25.48 32.31
C PHE A 102 -8.10 -26.91 32.21
N LEU A 103 -7.12 -27.18 31.33
CA LEU A 103 -6.55 -28.50 31.14
C LEU A 103 -5.86 -29.01 32.41
N ALA A 104 -5.03 -28.18 33.06
CA ALA A 104 -4.33 -28.56 34.27
C ALA A 104 -5.32 -28.91 35.39
N LYS A 105 -6.35 -28.08 35.59
CA LYS A 105 -7.40 -28.32 36.60
C LYS A 105 -8.28 -29.52 36.25
N SER A 106 -8.64 -29.71 34.98
CA SER A 106 -9.45 -30.85 34.53
C SER A 106 -8.70 -32.17 34.70
N ILE A 107 -7.41 -32.23 34.37
CA ILE A 107 -6.59 -33.41 34.66
C ILE A 107 -6.57 -33.64 36.18
N ASP A 108 -6.35 -32.60 36.97
CA ASP A 108 -6.31 -32.74 38.44
C ASP A 108 -7.60 -33.24 39.06
N SER A 109 -8.76 -32.85 38.52
CA SER A 109 -10.05 -33.30 39.05
C SER A 109 -10.38 -34.76 38.71
N TRP A 110 -9.89 -35.30 37.59
CA TRP A 110 -10.08 -36.71 37.23
C TRP A 110 -9.22 -37.65 38.10
N PHE A 111 -8.07 -37.15 38.58
CA PHE A 111 -7.14 -37.89 39.45
C PHE A 111 -7.28 -37.49 40.93
N ASP A 112 -8.42 -36.93 41.34
CA ASP A 112 -8.61 -36.41 42.69
C ASP A 112 -8.58 -37.53 43.74
N VAL A 113 -8.15 -37.13 44.95
CA VAL A 113 -7.78 -37.92 46.14
C VAL A 113 -8.87 -38.89 46.65
N ARG A 114 -10.08 -38.81 46.11
CA ARG A 114 -11.23 -39.64 46.50
C ARG A 114 -11.09 -41.10 46.10
N VAL A 115 -10.55 -41.38 44.91
CA VAL A 115 -10.32 -42.76 44.45
C VAL A 115 -9.13 -43.36 45.19
N ASP A 116 -8.07 -42.58 45.35
CA ASP A 116 -6.84 -42.97 46.06
C ASP A 116 -7.15 -43.36 47.51
N LYS A 117 -7.85 -42.49 48.27
CA LYS A 117 -8.25 -42.79 49.66
C LYS A 117 -9.23 -43.96 49.79
N ALA A 118 -10.12 -44.16 48.82
CA ALA A 118 -11.08 -45.26 48.85
C ALA A 118 -10.41 -46.61 48.56
N LEU A 119 -9.49 -46.66 47.58
CA LEU A 119 -8.72 -47.86 47.25
C LEU A 119 -7.69 -48.17 48.33
N GLU A 120 -6.97 -47.18 48.85
CA GLU A 120 -6.05 -47.34 49.98
C GLU A 120 -6.79 -47.81 51.24
N GLY A 121 -7.98 -47.23 51.51
CA GLY A 121 -8.88 -47.67 52.56
C GLY A 121 -9.31 -49.13 52.39
N GLY A 122 -9.74 -49.53 51.19
CA GLY A 122 -10.14 -50.90 50.86
C GLY A 122 -9.00 -51.91 51.00
N LEU A 123 -7.80 -51.57 50.50
CA LEU A 123 -6.60 -52.40 50.61
C LEU A 123 -6.17 -52.55 52.09
N SER A 124 -6.22 -51.46 52.86
CA SER A 124 -5.89 -51.49 54.28
C SER A 124 -6.89 -52.34 55.07
N LEU A 125 -8.18 -52.31 54.72
CA LEU A 125 -9.22 -53.13 55.35
C LEU A 125 -9.01 -54.61 55.03
N GLY A 126 -8.73 -54.97 53.77
CA GLY A 126 -8.40 -56.34 53.37
C GLY A 126 -7.17 -56.88 54.09
N ARG A 127 -6.09 -56.08 54.15
CA ARG A 127 -4.87 -56.43 54.89
C ARG A 127 -5.13 -56.60 56.39
N THR A 128 -5.89 -55.68 56.99
CA THR A 128 -6.24 -55.74 58.42
C THR A 128 -7.08 -56.98 58.73
N ALA A 129 -8.01 -57.35 57.84
CA ALA A 129 -8.81 -58.57 57.99
C ALA A 129 -7.92 -59.83 57.92
N LEU A 130 -7.01 -59.92 56.96
CA LEU A 130 -6.04 -61.03 56.86
C LEU A 130 -5.11 -61.10 58.09
N ASP A 131 -4.58 -59.97 58.53
CA ASP A 131 -3.73 -59.89 59.72
C ASP A 131 -4.49 -60.31 60.99
N GLN A 132 -5.78 -59.98 61.09
CA GLN A 132 -6.62 -60.41 62.20
C GLN A 132 -6.89 -61.92 62.15
N MET A 133 -7.25 -62.47 60.99
CA MET A 133 -7.42 -63.92 60.81
C MET A 133 -6.12 -64.68 61.14
N LEU A 134 -4.96 -64.14 60.74
CA LEU A 134 -3.66 -64.72 61.05
C LEU A 134 -3.38 -64.71 62.57
N LYS A 135 -3.70 -63.61 63.27
CA LYS A 135 -3.58 -63.53 64.74
C LYS A 135 -4.50 -64.53 65.45
N ASP A 136 -5.74 -64.65 65.00
CA ASP A 136 -6.70 -65.60 65.57
C ASP A 136 -6.24 -67.05 65.36
N LEU A 137 -5.62 -67.35 64.21
CA LEU A 137 -5.03 -68.65 63.91
C LEU A 137 -3.77 -68.94 64.75
N ILE A 138 -2.91 -67.94 65.00
CA ILE A 138 -1.78 -68.07 65.94
C ILE A 138 -2.29 -68.39 67.34
N ALA A 139 -3.27 -67.64 67.85
CA ALA A 139 -3.83 -67.87 69.17
C ALA A 139 -4.46 -69.27 69.30
N SER A 140 -5.12 -69.74 68.23
CA SER A 140 -5.63 -71.11 68.14
C SER A 140 -4.48 -72.14 68.15
N GLY A 141 -3.43 -71.90 67.37
CA GLY A 141 -2.21 -72.73 67.35
C GLY A 141 -1.58 -72.89 68.72
N ASP A 142 -1.36 -71.79 69.43
CA ASP A 142 -0.77 -71.81 70.77
C ASP A 142 -1.67 -72.55 71.78
N SER A 143 -2.99 -72.36 71.71
CA SER A 143 -3.96 -73.05 72.57
C SER A 143 -3.99 -74.56 72.33
N ILE A 144 -4.01 -74.98 71.06
CA ILE A 144 -3.96 -76.39 70.66
C ILE A 144 -2.62 -77.00 71.06
N ALA A 145 -1.51 -76.28 70.83
CA ALA A 145 -0.17 -76.73 71.19
C ALA A 145 -0.02 -76.94 72.70
N LEU A 146 -0.56 -76.02 73.52
CA LEU A 146 -0.57 -76.15 74.98
C LEU A 146 -1.38 -77.37 75.42
N THR A 147 -2.59 -77.55 74.88
CA THR A 147 -3.46 -78.69 75.23
C THR A 147 -2.82 -80.03 74.83
N LEU A 148 -2.20 -80.10 73.65
CA LEU A 148 -1.50 -81.29 73.19
C LEU A 148 -0.21 -81.57 73.98
N SER A 149 0.40 -80.55 74.58
CA SER A 149 1.59 -80.73 75.43
C SER A 149 1.30 -81.47 76.74
N GLU A 150 0.05 -81.40 77.23
CA GLU A 150 -0.40 -82.03 78.47
C GLU A 150 -0.95 -83.45 78.26
N LEU A 151 -1.29 -83.81 77.01
CA LEU A 151 -1.89 -85.09 76.67
C LEU A 151 -0.82 -86.14 76.25
N PRO A 152 -1.04 -87.44 76.54
CA PRO A 152 -0.17 -88.51 76.05
C PRO A 152 -0.23 -88.67 74.52
N THR A 153 0.89 -89.03 73.88
CA THR A 153 1.02 -89.21 72.42
C THR A 153 -0.07 -90.07 71.76
N HIS A 154 -0.53 -91.13 72.42
CA HIS A 154 -1.55 -92.03 71.85
C HIS A 154 -2.94 -91.38 71.70
N GLN A 155 -3.18 -90.25 72.37
CA GLN A 155 -4.44 -89.49 72.30
C GLN A 155 -4.33 -88.28 71.36
N HIS A 156 -3.13 -87.96 70.86
CA HIS A 156 -2.90 -86.77 70.03
C HIS A 156 -3.74 -86.77 68.76
N LEU A 157 -3.96 -87.91 68.09
CA LEU A 157 -4.76 -87.95 66.86
C LEU A 157 -6.24 -87.59 67.10
N SER A 158 -6.87 -88.19 68.13
CA SER A 158 -8.26 -87.90 68.47
C SER A 158 -8.44 -86.50 69.05
N ALA A 159 -7.50 -86.07 69.89
CA ALA A 159 -7.49 -84.72 70.45
C ALA A 159 -7.29 -83.66 69.36
N LEU A 160 -6.38 -83.89 68.40
CA LEU A 160 -6.14 -82.98 67.27
C LEU A 160 -7.40 -82.82 66.42
N ASN A 161 -8.13 -83.90 66.13
CA ASN A 161 -9.38 -83.81 65.38
C ASN A 161 -10.45 -82.99 66.13
N GLN A 162 -10.62 -83.27 67.43
CA GLN A 162 -11.58 -82.54 68.26
C GLN A 162 -11.21 -81.06 68.41
N LEU A 163 -9.94 -80.75 68.66
CA LEU A 163 -9.44 -79.38 68.83
C LEU A 163 -9.53 -78.58 67.53
N ARG A 164 -9.24 -79.21 66.38
CA ARG A 164 -9.44 -78.62 65.06
C ARG A 164 -10.92 -78.26 64.83
N GLU A 165 -11.83 -79.19 65.10
CA GLU A 165 -13.28 -78.95 64.97
C GLU A 165 -13.78 -77.84 65.92
N GLN A 166 -13.28 -77.79 67.15
CA GLN A 166 -13.64 -76.76 68.13
C GLN A 166 -13.15 -75.36 67.77
N THR A 167 -11.95 -75.25 67.19
CA THR A 167 -11.34 -73.97 66.78
C THR A 167 -11.76 -73.54 65.37
N GLY A 168 -12.45 -74.40 64.63
CA GLY A 168 -12.90 -74.12 63.26
C GLY A 168 -11.77 -74.08 62.23
N VAL A 169 -10.61 -74.67 62.55
CA VAL A 169 -9.46 -74.73 61.64
C VAL A 169 -9.72 -75.77 60.54
N GLN A 170 -9.36 -75.46 59.30
CA GLN A 170 -9.59 -76.37 58.18
C GLN A 170 -8.67 -77.60 58.25
N GLU A 171 -7.37 -77.40 58.46
CA GLU A 171 -6.39 -78.47 58.52
C GLU A 171 -5.44 -78.29 59.70
N ALA A 172 -5.16 -79.39 60.41
CA ALA A 172 -4.17 -79.44 61.47
C ALA A 172 -3.26 -80.67 61.30
N THR A 173 -1.96 -80.43 61.27
CA THR A 173 -0.93 -81.45 61.02
C THR A 173 0.13 -81.40 62.10
N LEU A 174 0.37 -82.53 62.76
CA LEU A 174 1.40 -82.68 63.78
C LEU A 174 2.64 -83.33 63.15
N PHE A 175 3.77 -82.66 63.25
CA PHE A 175 5.06 -83.13 62.77
C PHE A 175 5.99 -83.51 63.92
N ASP A 176 6.78 -84.55 63.71
CA ASP A 176 7.93 -84.88 64.55
C ASP A 176 9.13 -83.95 64.24
N ARG A 177 10.17 -83.96 65.07
CA ARG A 177 11.41 -83.18 64.91
C ARG A 177 12.07 -83.34 63.55
N ARG A 178 11.89 -84.50 62.90
CA ARG A 178 12.41 -84.81 61.55
C ARG A 178 11.54 -84.23 60.41
N GLY A 179 10.36 -83.69 60.72
CA GLY A 179 9.36 -83.25 59.73
C GLY A 179 8.46 -84.36 59.20
N ALA A 180 8.46 -85.54 59.84
CA ALA A 180 7.54 -86.63 59.50
C ALA A 180 6.16 -86.36 60.11
N VAL A 181 5.09 -86.65 59.37
CA VAL A 181 3.70 -86.48 59.82
C VAL A 181 3.40 -87.55 60.88
N VAL A 182 2.98 -87.12 62.06
CA VAL A 182 2.58 -87.99 63.18
C VAL A 182 1.05 -88.09 63.28
N ALA A 183 0.36 -86.98 63.06
CA ALA A 183 -1.09 -86.93 63.04
C ALA A 183 -1.54 -85.89 62.01
N PHE A 184 -2.67 -86.16 61.36
CA PHE A 184 -3.25 -85.29 60.36
C PHE A 184 -4.77 -85.27 60.57
N SER A 185 -5.36 -84.08 60.55
CA SER A 185 -6.80 -83.89 60.59
C SER A 185 -7.19 -82.77 59.62
N THR A 186 -8.17 -83.05 58.77
CA THR A 186 -8.70 -82.13 57.77
C THR A 186 -10.22 -82.08 57.88
N GLY A 187 -10.81 -80.91 57.61
CA GLY A 187 -12.24 -80.72 57.44
C GLY A 187 -12.75 -81.07 56.04
N GLU A 188 -11.84 -81.26 55.08
CA GLU A 188 -12.17 -81.56 53.69
C GLU A 188 -12.07 -83.06 53.39
N ARG A 189 -13.05 -83.57 52.65
CA ARG A 189 -13.12 -85.00 52.29
C ARG A 189 -12.27 -85.36 51.08
N ALA A 190 -11.83 -84.36 50.31
CA ALA A 190 -11.16 -84.55 49.02
C ALA A 190 -9.65 -84.69 49.15
N ASP A 191 -9.02 -83.98 50.10
CA ASP A 191 -7.58 -84.00 50.28
C ASP A 191 -7.18 -84.71 51.58
N LEU A 192 -6.56 -85.88 51.43
CA LEU A 192 -6.17 -86.76 52.54
C LEU A 192 -4.66 -86.70 52.84
N MET A 193 -3.93 -85.85 52.13
CA MET A 193 -2.50 -85.66 52.34
C MET A 193 -2.22 -84.24 52.88
N PRO A 194 -1.43 -84.10 53.96
CA PRO A 194 -1.07 -82.77 54.48
C PRO A 194 -0.15 -82.03 53.53
N ASP A 195 -0.34 -80.72 53.41
CA ASP A 195 0.62 -79.87 52.72
C ASP A 195 1.87 -79.65 53.60
N LEU A 196 3.03 -79.97 53.05
CA LEU A 196 4.29 -80.02 53.79
C LEU A 196 4.93 -78.63 53.88
N PRO A 197 5.26 -78.14 55.09
CA PRO A 197 5.94 -76.87 55.24
C PRO A 197 7.35 -76.94 54.63
N SER A 198 7.81 -75.82 54.08
CA SER A 198 9.15 -75.75 53.49
C SER A 198 10.26 -76.06 54.52
N ALA A 199 11.41 -76.54 54.04
CA ALA A 199 12.55 -76.86 54.90
C ALA A 199 13.07 -75.65 55.72
N GLY A 200 12.83 -74.43 55.22
CA GLY A 200 13.12 -73.18 55.94
C GLY A 200 12.19 -72.96 57.13
N VAL A 201 10.89 -73.15 56.94
CA VAL A 201 9.86 -73.03 58.00
C VAL A 201 10.13 -74.03 59.12
N LEU A 202 10.35 -75.30 58.77
CA LEU A 202 10.66 -76.33 59.76
C LEU A 202 11.93 -76.03 60.56
N ARG A 203 12.94 -75.40 59.94
CA ARG A 203 14.16 -75.00 60.65
C ARG A 203 13.89 -73.85 61.64
N GLN A 204 13.08 -72.88 61.25
CA GLN A 204 12.69 -71.75 62.11
C GLN A 204 11.92 -72.22 63.34
N VAL A 205 10.92 -73.09 63.16
CA VAL A 205 10.11 -73.62 64.27
C VAL A 205 10.94 -74.46 65.25
N ARG A 206 11.94 -75.20 64.76
CA ARG A 206 12.90 -75.93 65.63
C ARG A 206 13.71 -75.02 66.55
N LEU A 207 13.92 -73.76 66.18
CA LEU A 207 14.57 -72.75 67.03
C LEU A 207 13.61 -72.15 68.06
N GLN A 208 12.45 -72.78 68.29
CA GLN A 208 11.39 -72.31 69.19
C GLN A 208 10.78 -70.98 68.75
N GLN A 209 10.80 -70.69 67.45
CA GLN A 209 10.17 -69.51 66.86
C GLN A 209 9.01 -69.95 65.98
N GLY A 210 7.78 -69.61 66.36
CA GLY A 210 6.61 -69.84 65.51
C GLY A 210 6.78 -69.21 64.12
N TYR A 211 6.12 -69.81 63.13
CA TYR A 211 6.02 -69.28 61.77
C TYR A 211 4.56 -68.98 61.47
N SER A 212 4.31 -67.83 60.84
CA SER A 212 2.97 -67.45 60.41
C SER A 212 3.06 -66.62 59.13
N ALA A 213 2.34 -67.00 58.09
CA ALA A 213 2.31 -66.27 56.83
C ALA A 213 0.99 -66.47 56.09
N VAL A 214 0.62 -65.49 55.25
CA VAL A 214 -0.37 -65.66 54.20
C VAL A 214 0.37 -66.15 52.96
N GLU A 215 0.07 -67.35 52.49
CA GLU A 215 0.69 -67.99 51.34
C GLU A 215 -0.32 -68.06 50.18
N ALA A 216 0.16 -67.95 48.95
CA ALA A 216 -0.65 -68.14 47.76
C ALA A 216 -0.43 -69.57 47.25
N VAL A 217 -1.50 -70.37 47.26
CA VAL A 217 -1.51 -71.75 46.79
C VAL A 217 -2.07 -71.78 45.37
N ALA A 218 -1.39 -72.50 44.47
CA ALA A 218 -1.87 -72.66 43.09
C ALA A 218 -3.24 -73.35 43.10
N ASP A 219 -4.19 -72.85 42.30
CA ASP A 219 -5.59 -73.30 42.19
C ASP A 219 -6.50 -73.13 43.43
N GLU A 220 -5.97 -72.96 44.64
CA GLU A 220 -6.77 -72.82 45.88
C GLU A 220 -6.83 -71.41 46.48
N GLY A 221 -6.04 -70.46 45.95
CA GLY A 221 -6.07 -69.06 46.37
C GLY A 221 -5.18 -68.77 47.58
N LEU A 222 -5.58 -67.81 48.42
CA LEU A 222 -4.80 -67.42 49.61
C LEU A 222 -5.11 -68.36 50.78
N GLN A 223 -4.07 -68.82 51.46
CA GLN A 223 -4.16 -69.68 52.64
C GLN A 223 -3.29 -69.12 53.77
N LEU A 224 -3.78 -69.19 55.00
CA LEU A 224 -3.06 -68.82 56.21
C LEU A 224 -2.34 -70.07 56.73
N ARG A 225 -1.01 -70.00 56.85
CA ARG A 225 -0.20 -71.05 57.47
C ARG A 225 0.34 -70.57 58.80
N VAL A 226 0.10 -71.33 59.86
CA VAL A 226 0.72 -71.14 61.17
C VAL A 226 1.40 -72.44 61.59
N VAL A 227 2.67 -72.35 62.01
CA VAL A 227 3.42 -73.49 62.53
C VAL A 227 4.00 -73.11 63.89
N VAL A 228 3.59 -73.82 64.94
CA VAL A 228 4.00 -73.56 66.32
C VAL A 228 4.72 -74.77 66.93
N PRO A 229 5.77 -74.57 67.74
CA PRO A 229 6.45 -75.67 68.43
C PRO A 229 5.60 -76.16 69.61
N ILE A 230 5.60 -77.47 69.83
CA ILE A 230 5.01 -78.11 71.02
C ILE A 230 6.13 -78.62 71.91
N ASN A 231 6.18 -78.11 73.13
CA ASN A 231 7.15 -78.52 74.16
C ASN A 231 6.51 -79.60 75.04
N LEU A 232 6.89 -80.86 74.86
CA LEU A 232 6.38 -81.98 75.64
C LEU A 232 7.11 -82.08 76.98
N TYR A 233 6.37 -82.32 78.07
CA TYR A 233 6.93 -82.38 79.44
C TYR A 233 7.61 -83.72 79.79
N THR A 234 7.60 -84.69 78.88
CA THR A 234 8.15 -86.03 79.10
C THR A 234 9.53 -86.17 78.43
N PHE A 235 10.56 -86.53 79.20
CA PHE A 235 11.97 -86.69 78.77
C PHE A 235 12.23 -87.69 77.60
N SER A 236 11.20 -88.42 77.15
CA SER A 236 11.27 -89.47 76.13
C SER A 236 10.71 -89.06 74.77
N GLU A 237 10.07 -87.89 74.65
CA GLU A 237 9.38 -87.51 73.41
C GLU A 237 10.09 -86.33 72.73
N ASP A 238 10.40 -86.50 71.45
CA ASP A 238 11.05 -85.49 70.61
C ASP A 238 10.13 -84.27 70.41
N ALA A 239 10.73 -83.07 70.31
CA ALA A 239 10.02 -81.82 70.08
C ALA A 239 9.12 -81.93 68.83
N ARG A 240 7.83 -81.63 69.00
CA ARG A 240 6.83 -81.68 67.92
C ARG A 240 6.51 -80.29 67.41
N MET A 241 5.95 -80.24 66.21
CA MET A 241 5.50 -78.99 65.58
C MET A 241 4.06 -79.17 65.13
N LEU A 242 3.19 -78.25 65.50
CA LEU A 242 1.82 -78.21 65.02
C LEU A 242 1.73 -77.21 63.88
N GLN A 243 1.26 -77.66 62.73
CA GLN A 243 0.84 -76.82 61.62
C GLN A 243 -0.66 -76.71 61.62
N LEU A 244 -1.15 -75.49 61.41
CA LEU A 244 -2.52 -75.16 61.11
C LEU A 244 -2.58 -74.49 59.74
N LEU A 245 -3.47 -74.96 58.88
CA LEU A 245 -3.81 -74.29 57.63
C LEU A 245 -5.26 -73.87 57.63
N GLN A 246 -5.50 -72.62 57.24
CA GLN A 246 -6.84 -72.06 57.10
C GLN A 246 -6.95 -71.36 55.74
N PRO A 247 -7.84 -71.81 54.84
CA PRO A 247 -8.09 -71.09 53.58
C PRO A 247 -8.73 -69.73 53.88
N VAL A 248 -8.30 -68.70 53.15
CA VAL A 248 -8.95 -67.39 53.19
C VAL A 248 -10.29 -67.51 52.45
N PRO A 249 -11.40 -66.95 52.97
CA PRO A 249 -12.68 -66.96 52.27
C PRO A 249 -12.53 -66.45 50.85
N THR A 250 -13.07 -67.19 49.87
CA THR A 250 -12.90 -66.91 48.44
C THR A 250 -13.33 -65.49 48.05
N GLN A 251 -14.36 -64.95 48.69
CA GLN A 251 -14.80 -63.56 48.52
C GLN A 251 -13.72 -62.56 48.94
N LEU A 252 -13.11 -62.73 50.11
CA LEU A 252 -12.07 -61.84 50.61
C LEU A 252 -10.79 -61.93 49.76
N ALA A 253 -10.44 -63.13 49.29
CA ALA A 253 -9.30 -63.33 48.40
C ALA A 253 -9.52 -62.65 47.04
N GLN A 254 -10.69 -62.81 46.43
CA GLN A 254 -11.06 -62.15 45.17
C GLN A 254 -11.12 -60.62 45.32
N ASP A 255 -11.74 -60.12 46.39
CA ASP A 255 -11.83 -58.68 46.66
C ASP A 255 -10.44 -58.07 46.88
N ALA A 256 -9.56 -58.75 47.61
CA ALA A 256 -8.18 -58.31 47.82
C ALA A 256 -7.39 -58.25 46.50
N GLU A 257 -7.52 -59.26 45.64
CA GLU A 257 -6.85 -59.31 44.33
C GLU A 257 -7.39 -58.24 43.36
N ILE A 258 -8.71 -58.03 43.32
CA ILE A 258 -9.35 -56.98 42.52
C ILE A 258 -8.91 -55.60 42.98
N VAL A 259 -8.95 -55.31 44.29
CA VAL A 259 -8.50 -54.02 44.83
C VAL A 259 -7.01 -53.81 44.57
N GLN A 260 -6.18 -54.84 44.73
CA GLN A 260 -4.73 -54.74 44.49
C GLN A 260 -4.39 -54.52 43.01
N SER A 261 -5.07 -55.19 42.08
CA SER A 261 -4.89 -55.00 40.63
C SER A 261 -5.36 -53.61 40.19
N ILE A 262 -6.53 -53.16 40.63
CA ILE A 262 -7.05 -51.81 40.33
C ILE A 262 -6.13 -50.73 40.93
N TYR A 263 -5.64 -50.93 42.16
CA TYR A 263 -4.71 -49.99 42.79
C TYR A 263 -3.39 -49.90 42.02
N ARG A 264 -2.86 -51.04 41.53
CA ARG A 264 -1.65 -51.08 40.70
C ARG A 264 -1.86 -50.35 39.37
N ASP A 265 -2.97 -50.62 38.66
CA ASP A 265 -3.31 -49.95 37.41
C ASP A 265 -3.50 -48.43 37.62
N TYR A 266 -4.13 -48.05 38.74
CA TYR A 266 -4.30 -46.65 39.13
C TYR A 266 -2.95 -45.96 39.44
N GLN A 267 -2.02 -46.64 40.11
CA GLN A 267 -0.67 -46.10 40.35
C GLN A 267 0.08 -45.88 39.04
N GLU A 268 -0.02 -46.79 38.07
CA GLU A 268 0.58 -46.63 36.75
C GLU A 268 0.00 -45.41 35.99
N LEU A 269 -1.33 -45.24 36.05
CA LEU A 269 -1.99 -44.06 35.49
C LEU A 269 -1.61 -42.76 36.22
N THR A 270 -1.43 -42.81 37.54
CA THR A 270 -1.04 -41.64 38.34
C THR A 270 0.39 -41.20 38.03
N LEU A 271 1.31 -42.14 37.83
CA LEU A 271 2.67 -41.85 37.33
C LEU A 271 2.63 -41.17 35.96
N SER A 272 1.63 -41.50 35.13
CA SER A 272 1.43 -40.86 33.81
C SER A 272 0.80 -39.46 33.87
N ARG A 273 0.19 -39.04 35.00
CA ARG A 273 -0.50 -37.72 35.14
C ARG A 273 0.44 -36.55 34.83
N GLN A 274 1.66 -36.60 35.35
CA GLN A 274 2.67 -35.57 35.07
C GLN A 274 3.09 -35.59 33.60
N GLY A 275 3.25 -36.79 33.03
CA GLY A 275 3.51 -36.98 31.60
C GLY A 275 2.40 -36.39 30.73
N LEU A 276 1.13 -36.63 31.05
CA LEU A 276 -0.04 -36.07 30.37
C LEU A 276 -0.04 -34.54 30.44
N LYS A 277 0.13 -33.95 31.63
CA LYS A 277 0.21 -32.49 31.78
C LYS A 277 1.34 -31.88 30.95
N GLN A 278 2.52 -32.50 30.97
CA GLN A 278 3.67 -32.04 30.18
C GLN A 278 3.39 -32.19 28.69
N LEU A 279 2.87 -33.34 28.25
CA LEU A 279 2.57 -33.65 26.86
C LEU A 279 1.57 -32.64 26.27
N TYR A 280 0.41 -32.48 26.92
CA TYR A 280 -0.60 -31.54 26.47
C TYR A 280 -0.17 -30.07 26.61
N GLY A 281 0.61 -29.74 27.65
CA GLY A 281 1.20 -28.41 27.80
C GLY A 281 2.19 -28.08 26.67
N VAL A 282 3.07 -29.02 26.31
CA VAL A 282 4.03 -28.87 25.22
C VAL A 282 3.32 -28.77 23.87
N THR A 283 2.29 -29.56 23.59
CA THR A 283 1.55 -29.42 22.33
C THR A 283 0.79 -28.11 22.24
N LEU A 284 0.13 -27.68 23.31
CA LEU A 284 -0.62 -26.42 23.30
C LEU A 284 0.32 -25.22 23.15
N THR A 285 1.47 -25.23 23.83
CA THR A 285 2.50 -24.18 23.67
C THR A 285 3.05 -24.14 22.25
N LEU A 286 3.37 -25.30 21.69
CA LEU A 286 3.89 -25.40 20.33
C LEU A 286 2.85 -24.96 19.28
N ALA A 287 1.60 -25.35 19.48
CA ALA A 287 0.48 -24.93 18.64
C ALA A 287 0.27 -23.42 18.69
N LEU A 288 0.25 -22.83 19.90
CA LEU A 288 0.16 -21.37 20.06
C LEU A 288 1.33 -20.68 19.34
N LEU A 289 2.54 -21.17 19.52
CA LEU A 289 3.73 -20.54 19.00
C LEU A 289 3.77 -20.63 17.46
N LEU A 290 3.39 -21.77 16.86
CA LEU A 290 3.21 -21.91 15.41
C LEU A 290 2.12 -20.96 14.89
N ALA A 291 0.97 -20.91 15.54
CA ALA A 291 -0.13 -20.02 15.16
C ALA A 291 0.28 -18.54 15.24
N LEU A 292 0.96 -18.16 16.32
CA LEU A 292 1.44 -16.80 16.56
C LEU A 292 2.50 -16.41 15.55
N LEU A 293 3.56 -17.20 15.38
CA LEU A 293 4.60 -16.92 14.38
C LEU A 293 4.07 -16.93 12.96
N GLY A 294 3.13 -17.83 12.65
CA GLY A 294 2.39 -17.83 11.40
C GLY A 294 1.62 -16.52 11.19
N ALA A 295 0.86 -16.07 12.19
CA ALA A 295 0.16 -14.79 12.15
C ALA A 295 1.14 -13.60 11.96
N PHE A 296 2.29 -13.61 12.64
CA PHE A 296 3.34 -12.60 12.45
C PHE A 296 3.91 -12.60 11.03
N ALA A 297 4.21 -13.78 10.48
CA ALA A 297 4.71 -13.92 9.11
C ALA A 297 3.67 -13.46 8.08
N LEU A 298 2.39 -13.80 8.30
CA LEU A 298 1.28 -13.34 7.47
C LEU A 298 1.08 -11.83 7.54
N ALA A 299 1.13 -11.25 8.76
CA ALA A 299 1.02 -9.82 8.99
C ALA A 299 2.11 -9.03 8.25
N PHE A 300 3.34 -9.52 8.29
CA PHE A 300 4.45 -8.89 7.55
C PHE A 300 4.24 -9.00 6.04
N PHE A 301 3.83 -10.16 5.54
CA PHE A 301 3.52 -10.37 4.13
C PHE A 301 2.43 -9.40 3.63
N LEU A 302 1.33 -9.30 4.37
CA LEU A 302 0.22 -8.40 4.05
C LEU A 302 0.67 -6.93 4.13
N SER A 303 1.47 -6.59 5.14
CA SER A 303 2.02 -5.24 5.30
C SER A 303 2.95 -4.83 4.16
N GLU A 304 3.81 -5.73 3.68
CA GLU A 304 4.69 -5.45 2.53
C GLU A 304 3.86 -5.31 1.23
N ARG A 305 2.79 -6.10 1.07
CA ARG A 305 1.88 -6.02 -0.07
C ARG A 305 1.11 -4.69 -0.11
N LEU A 306 0.64 -4.18 1.02
CA LEU A 306 -0.10 -2.92 1.11
C LEU A 306 0.79 -1.68 1.09
N SER A 307 1.95 -1.73 1.76
CA SER A 307 2.81 -0.53 1.91
C SER A 307 3.58 -0.17 0.64
N ALA A 308 3.87 -1.14 -0.24
CA ALA A 308 4.67 -0.88 -1.44
C ALA A 308 3.94 -0.01 -2.48
N PRO A 309 2.69 -0.30 -2.89
CA PRO A 309 1.92 0.57 -3.80
C PRO A 309 1.70 1.97 -3.22
N LEU A 310 1.32 2.07 -1.94
CA LEU A 310 1.13 3.35 -1.25
C LEU A 310 2.43 4.17 -1.20
N GLY A 311 3.57 3.49 -1.01
CA GLY A 311 4.88 4.10 -1.05
C GLY A 311 5.24 4.69 -2.43
N ILE A 312 4.78 4.08 -3.52
CA ILE A 312 4.98 4.58 -4.88
C ILE A 312 4.05 5.77 -5.14
N LEU A 313 2.77 5.66 -4.80
CA LEU A 313 1.80 6.75 -4.97
C LEU A 313 2.20 8.00 -4.18
N ALA A 314 2.63 7.86 -2.93
CA ALA A 314 3.00 9.02 -2.13
C ALA A 314 4.38 9.62 -2.52
N LYS A 315 5.21 8.88 -3.28
CA LYS A 315 6.34 9.48 -4.01
C LYS A 315 5.87 10.23 -5.25
N GLY A 316 4.98 9.63 -6.03
CA GLY A 316 4.38 10.22 -7.22
C GLY A 316 3.68 11.54 -6.91
N THR A 317 2.83 11.58 -5.88
CA THR A 317 2.16 12.82 -5.46
C THR A 317 3.14 13.93 -5.08
N ARG A 318 4.28 13.58 -4.48
CA ARG A 318 5.33 14.56 -4.15
C ARG A 318 6.08 15.06 -5.39
N ALA A 319 6.32 14.21 -6.38
CA ALA A 319 6.90 14.62 -7.67
C ALA A 319 5.96 15.58 -8.42
N VAL A 320 4.66 15.28 -8.43
CA VAL A 320 3.62 16.15 -8.99
C VAL A 320 3.56 17.50 -8.29
N ALA A 321 3.65 17.53 -6.95
CA ALA A 321 3.72 18.76 -6.19
C ALA A 321 4.98 19.61 -6.49
N GLN A 322 6.04 18.99 -6.98
CA GLN A 322 7.27 19.66 -7.44
C GLN A 322 7.21 20.06 -8.92
N GLY A 323 6.11 19.79 -9.62
CA GLY A 323 5.91 20.12 -11.04
C GLY A 323 6.43 19.07 -12.02
N ASP A 324 6.87 17.91 -11.55
CA ASP A 324 7.23 16.78 -12.41
C ASP A 324 6.01 15.89 -12.67
N PHE A 325 5.43 16.00 -13.87
CA PHE A 325 4.28 15.20 -14.32
C PHE A 325 4.68 14.03 -15.23
N SER A 326 5.97 13.79 -15.44
CA SER A 326 6.46 12.81 -16.43
C SER A 326 6.37 11.36 -15.95
N GLN A 327 6.26 11.14 -14.64
CA GLN A 327 6.36 9.80 -14.06
C GLN A 327 5.04 9.03 -14.15
N GLN A 328 4.95 8.14 -15.14
CA GLN A 328 3.89 7.13 -15.19
C GLN A 328 4.27 5.95 -14.30
N HIS A 329 3.50 5.75 -13.22
CA HIS A 329 3.69 4.62 -12.33
C HIS A 329 2.80 3.46 -12.78
N THR A 330 3.37 2.48 -13.46
CA THR A 330 2.70 1.21 -13.78
C THR A 330 2.80 0.26 -12.60
N LEU A 331 1.72 0.17 -11.82
CA LEU A 331 1.56 -0.85 -10.80
C LEU A 331 0.73 -2.02 -11.36
N PRO A 332 1.25 -3.26 -11.32
CA PRO A 332 0.46 -4.42 -11.68
C PRO A 332 -0.49 -4.76 -10.52
N GLY A 333 -1.73 -4.29 -10.61
CA GLY A 333 -2.81 -4.61 -9.67
C GLY A 333 -4.16 -4.36 -10.32
N ARG A 334 -5.06 -5.35 -10.28
CA ARG A 334 -6.48 -5.22 -10.67
C ARG A 334 -7.40 -4.96 -9.45
N ASP A 335 -6.79 -4.62 -8.32
CA ASP A 335 -7.46 -4.31 -7.06
C ASP A 335 -7.81 -2.81 -6.95
N GLU A 336 -8.42 -2.41 -5.84
CA GLU A 336 -8.80 -1.03 -5.54
C GLU A 336 -7.60 -0.07 -5.59
N LEU A 337 -6.41 -0.57 -5.23
CA LEU A 337 -5.15 0.17 -5.36
C LEU A 337 -4.74 0.36 -6.82
N GLY A 338 -5.02 -0.62 -7.68
CA GLY A 338 -4.89 -0.50 -9.13
C GLY A 338 -5.78 0.61 -9.70
N VAL A 339 -7.06 0.64 -9.32
CA VAL A 339 -8.00 1.71 -9.72
C VAL A 339 -7.50 3.08 -9.26
N LEU A 340 -7.05 3.19 -8.01
CA LEU A 340 -6.50 4.45 -7.49
C LEU A 340 -5.25 4.90 -8.27
N THR A 341 -4.37 3.96 -8.62
CA THR A 341 -3.16 4.26 -9.41
C THR A 341 -3.52 4.73 -10.81
N GLN A 342 -4.51 4.10 -11.44
CA GLN A 342 -4.98 4.49 -12.77
C GLN A 342 -5.62 5.89 -12.75
N SER A 343 -6.44 6.18 -11.73
CA SER A 343 -7.03 7.51 -11.53
C SER A 343 -5.97 8.57 -11.26
N PHE A 344 -4.95 8.26 -10.44
CA PHE A 344 -3.81 9.14 -10.21
C PHE A 344 -3.06 9.44 -11.51
N ASN A 345 -2.72 8.40 -12.29
CA ASN A 345 -2.04 8.55 -13.57
C ASN A 345 -2.85 9.41 -14.57
N ARG A 346 -4.17 9.20 -14.65
CA ARG A 346 -5.08 9.99 -15.49
C ARG A 346 -5.08 11.46 -15.08
N MET A 347 -5.17 11.74 -13.79
CA MET A 347 -5.11 13.12 -13.26
C MET A 347 -3.76 13.78 -13.58
N THR A 348 -2.63 13.10 -13.38
CA THR A 348 -1.31 13.65 -13.73
C THR A 348 -1.14 13.91 -15.22
N GLN A 349 -1.69 13.04 -16.07
CA GLN A 349 -1.69 13.25 -17.51
C GLN A 349 -2.51 14.49 -17.89
N GLN A 350 -3.72 14.64 -17.34
CA GLN A 350 -4.56 15.81 -17.56
C GLN A 350 -3.87 17.11 -17.13
N LEU A 351 -3.15 17.08 -16.00
CA LEU A 351 -2.42 18.24 -15.50
C LEU A 351 -1.22 18.60 -16.40
N ALA A 352 -0.50 17.59 -16.91
CA ALA A 352 0.57 17.79 -17.89
C ALA A 352 0.05 18.42 -19.19
N GLU A 353 -1.07 17.90 -19.71
CA GLU A 353 -1.73 18.41 -20.92
C GLU A 353 -2.22 19.85 -20.72
N ALA A 354 -2.87 20.14 -19.59
CA ALA A 354 -3.35 21.49 -19.26
C ALA A 354 -2.19 22.50 -19.16
N ARG A 355 -1.08 22.13 -18.53
CA ARG A 355 0.11 22.99 -18.45
C ARG A 355 0.73 23.22 -19.82
N ALA A 356 0.85 22.17 -20.64
CA ALA A 356 1.37 22.29 -22.00
C ALA A 356 0.46 23.14 -22.91
N ALA A 357 -0.86 23.10 -22.70
CA ALA A 357 -1.81 23.95 -23.40
C ALA A 357 -1.68 25.42 -22.95
N ALA A 358 -1.62 25.68 -21.64
CA ALA A 358 -1.43 27.04 -21.11
C ALA A 358 -0.13 27.68 -21.61
N GLN A 359 0.98 26.92 -21.62
CA GLN A 359 2.27 27.40 -22.12
C GLN A 359 2.22 27.73 -23.62
N ARG A 360 1.56 26.89 -24.43
CA ARG A 360 1.33 27.17 -25.86
C ARG A 360 0.53 28.45 -26.08
N ASN A 361 -0.54 28.65 -25.33
CA ASN A 361 -1.35 29.87 -25.43
C ASN A 361 -0.54 31.11 -25.06
N GLN A 362 0.30 31.03 -24.03
CA GLN A 362 1.17 32.13 -23.64
C GLN A 362 2.15 32.49 -24.76
N THR A 363 2.82 31.50 -25.36
CA THR A 363 3.74 31.73 -26.48
C THR A 363 3.01 32.28 -27.72
N GLN A 364 1.79 31.82 -28.00
CA GLN A 364 0.97 32.36 -29.08
C GLN A 364 0.60 33.83 -28.86
N LEU A 365 0.23 34.19 -27.63
CA LEU A 365 -0.08 35.57 -27.27
C LEU A 365 1.14 36.48 -27.40
N GLU A 366 2.31 36.04 -26.93
CA GLU A 366 3.57 36.78 -27.07
C GLU A 366 3.94 36.98 -28.55
N THR A 367 3.79 35.93 -29.37
CA THR A 367 4.07 35.99 -30.80
C THR A 367 3.09 36.93 -31.52
N ALA A 368 1.80 36.86 -31.18
CA ALA A 368 0.78 37.73 -31.75
C ALA A 368 1.02 39.21 -31.36
N LYS A 369 1.39 39.46 -30.10
CA LYS A 369 1.74 40.80 -29.62
C LYS A 369 2.95 41.36 -30.38
N ALA A 370 4.03 40.58 -30.47
CA ALA A 370 5.23 40.98 -31.22
C ALA A 370 4.94 41.23 -32.70
N TYR A 371 4.05 40.43 -33.30
CA TYR A 371 3.60 40.63 -34.68
C TYR A 371 2.86 41.96 -34.86
N VAL A 372 1.90 42.29 -33.99
CA VAL A 372 1.18 43.58 -34.05
C VAL A 372 2.13 44.76 -33.83
N GLU A 373 3.04 44.67 -32.85
CA GLU A 373 4.06 45.70 -32.62
C GLU A 373 4.96 45.91 -33.85
N SER A 374 5.36 44.83 -34.52
CA SER A 374 6.15 44.90 -35.75
C SER A 374 5.38 45.48 -36.94
N LEU A 375 4.08 45.19 -37.06
CA LEU A 375 3.24 45.81 -38.10
C LEU A 375 3.13 47.32 -37.86
N LEU A 376 2.87 47.73 -36.62
CA LEU A 376 2.76 49.16 -36.27
C LEU A 376 4.07 49.91 -36.48
N ALA A 377 5.21 49.27 -36.21
CA ALA A 377 6.54 49.85 -36.42
C ALA A 377 6.90 50.10 -37.89
N ASN A 378 6.38 49.29 -38.82
CA ASN A 378 6.71 49.37 -40.25
C ASN A 378 5.66 50.08 -41.11
N LEU A 379 4.54 50.53 -40.54
CA LEU A 379 3.55 51.36 -41.24
C LEU A 379 4.17 52.72 -41.59
N SER A 380 4.05 53.18 -42.84
CA SER A 380 4.51 54.52 -43.24
C SER A 380 3.70 55.65 -42.60
N ALA A 381 2.43 55.38 -42.29
CA ALA A 381 1.52 56.30 -41.63
C ALA A 381 1.89 56.50 -40.16
N GLY A 382 1.70 57.70 -39.65
CA GLY A 382 1.74 57.97 -38.21
C GLY A 382 0.43 57.54 -37.56
N VAL A 383 0.50 56.76 -36.49
CA VAL A 383 -0.67 56.29 -35.72
C VAL A 383 -0.49 56.71 -34.27
N MET A 384 -1.51 57.38 -33.73
CA MET A 384 -1.59 57.80 -32.34
C MET A 384 -2.91 57.35 -31.73
N SER A 385 -2.86 56.89 -30.48
CA SER A 385 -4.04 56.59 -29.67
C SER A 385 -4.10 57.53 -28.46
N PHE A 386 -5.32 57.97 -28.14
CA PHE A 386 -5.62 58.86 -27.03
C PHE A 386 -6.72 58.24 -26.16
N ASP A 387 -6.71 58.55 -24.87
CA ASP A 387 -7.83 58.22 -23.98
C ASP A 387 -9.04 59.15 -24.18
N GLU A 388 -10.08 58.95 -23.36
CA GLU A 388 -11.31 59.78 -23.40
C GLU A 388 -11.03 61.27 -23.12
N ALA A 389 -9.98 61.57 -22.34
CA ALA A 389 -9.56 62.92 -21.99
C ALA A 389 -8.55 63.51 -22.99
N PHE A 390 -8.37 62.90 -24.17
CA PHE A 390 -7.39 63.29 -25.19
C PHE A 390 -5.93 63.30 -24.69
N ARG A 391 -5.56 62.38 -23.80
CA ARG A 391 -4.15 62.17 -23.40
C ARG A 391 -3.52 61.09 -24.25
N LEU A 392 -2.30 61.30 -24.70
CA LEU A 392 -1.57 60.35 -25.55
C LEU A 392 -1.28 59.05 -24.79
N ARG A 393 -1.78 57.92 -25.31
CA ARG A 393 -1.60 56.58 -24.75
C ARG A 393 -0.51 55.79 -25.47
N SER A 394 -0.53 55.83 -26.81
CA SER A 394 0.49 55.17 -27.62
C SER A 394 0.67 55.86 -28.96
N GLU A 395 1.89 55.77 -29.49
CA GLU A 395 2.28 56.24 -30.80
C GLU A 395 3.13 55.18 -31.50
N ASN A 396 3.01 55.07 -32.83
CA ASN A 396 3.95 54.27 -33.60
C ASN A 396 5.23 55.07 -33.93
N PRO A 397 6.37 54.40 -34.21
CA PRO A 397 7.62 55.07 -34.58
C PRO A 397 7.48 56.06 -35.74
N SER A 398 6.64 55.74 -36.73
CA SER A 398 6.41 56.60 -37.89
C SER A 398 5.75 57.92 -37.54
N ALA A 399 4.92 57.98 -36.49
CA ALA A 399 4.36 59.24 -35.99
C ALA A 399 5.45 60.21 -35.51
N ALA A 400 6.46 59.69 -34.80
CA ALA A 400 7.63 60.46 -34.36
C ALA A 400 8.49 60.92 -35.55
N HIS A 401 8.69 60.06 -36.56
CA HIS A 401 9.47 60.39 -37.76
C HIS A 401 8.77 61.40 -38.68
N LEU A 402 7.45 61.30 -38.87
CA LEU A 402 6.71 62.20 -39.76
C LEU A 402 6.56 63.60 -39.19
N LEU A 403 6.35 63.71 -37.87
CA LEU A 403 6.19 64.99 -37.17
C LEU A 403 7.51 65.56 -36.64
N HIS A 404 8.60 64.78 -36.69
CA HIS A 404 9.91 65.14 -36.12
C HIS A 404 9.83 65.61 -34.66
N VAL A 405 9.04 64.90 -33.85
CA VAL A 405 8.86 65.16 -32.41
C VAL A 405 9.13 63.88 -31.62
N ASP A 406 9.84 64.03 -30.50
CA ASP A 406 9.93 62.99 -29.49
C ASP A 406 8.70 63.03 -28.58
N PHE A 407 7.84 62.03 -28.71
CA PHE A 407 6.60 61.91 -27.94
C PHE A 407 6.82 61.39 -26.51
N SER A 408 8.04 61.01 -26.12
CA SER A 408 8.34 60.50 -24.78
C SER A 408 7.94 61.47 -23.67
N ALA A 409 8.11 62.77 -23.90
CA ALA A 409 7.73 63.83 -22.96
C ALA A 409 6.23 64.23 -23.04
N LEU A 410 5.51 63.74 -24.05
CA LEU A 410 4.10 64.07 -24.33
C LEU A 410 3.13 62.95 -23.95
N ARG A 411 3.64 61.76 -23.58
CA ARG A 411 2.80 60.64 -23.11
C ARG A 411 2.06 61.01 -21.82
N GLY A 412 0.76 60.78 -21.80
CA GLY A 412 -0.11 61.12 -20.68
C GLY A 412 -0.45 62.61 -20.54
N VAL A 413 0.12 63.48 -21.39
CA VAL A 413 -0.21 64.92 -21.44
C VAL A 413 -1.44 65.11 -22.31
N GLU A 414 -2.38 65.94 -21.86
CA GLU A 414 -3.59 66.27 -22.62
C GLU A 414 -3.24 67.06 -23.89
N LEU A 415 -3.88 66.71 -25.00
CA LEU A 415 -3.63 67.26 -26.33
C LEU A 415 -3.68 68.81 -26.38
N LYS A 416 -4.49 69.44 -25.52
CA LYS A 416 -4.58 70.90 -25.39
C LYS A 416 -3.30 71.57 -24.88
N ALA A 417 -2.50 70.86 -24.08
CA ALA A 417 -1.27 71.37 -23.49
C ALA A 417 -0.03 71.11 -24.37
N TRP A 418 -0.17 70.38 -25.48
CA TRP A 418 0.91 70.14 -26.43
C TRP A 418 1.61 71.41 -26.96
N PRO A 419 0.91 72.53 -27.23
CA PRO A 419 1.55 73.78 -27.66
C PRO A 419 2.55 74.34 -26.62
N GLU A 420 2.30 74.10 -25.33
CA GLU A 420 3.18 74.56 -24.24
C GLU A 420 4.51 73.80 -24.22
N CYS A 421 4.48 72.51 -24.59
CA CYS A 421 5.67 71.68 -24.67
C CYS A 421 6.39 71.80 -26.02
N SER A 422 5.62 71.91 -27.11
CA SER A 422 6.14 72.06 -28.47
C SER A 422 5.20 72.94 -29.30
N PRO A 423 5.57 74.23 -29.54
CA PRO A 423 4.74 75.16 -30.30
C PRO A 423 4.40 74.68 -31.72
N ARG A 424 5.20 73.76 -32.27
CA ARG A 424 4.98 73.18 -33.61
C ARG A 424 3.74 72.29 -33.69
N LEU A 425 3.30 71.74 -32.57
CA LEU A 425 2.15 70.85 -32.53
C LEU A 425 0.83 71.61 -32.36
N GLU A 426 0.85 72.94 -32.26
CA GLU A 426 -0.36 73.77 -32.08
C GLU A 426 -1.36 73.59 -33.22
N GLY A 427 -0.89 73.62 -34.47
CA GLY A 427 -1.75 73.39 -35.63
C GLY A 427 -2.36 71.99 -35.64
N LEU A 428 -1.59 70.98 -35.23
CA LEU A 428 -2.02 69.58 -35.21
C LEU A 428 -2.99 69.29 -34.05
N SER A 429 -2.68 69.73 -32.84
CA SER A 429 -3.53 69.51 -31.66
C SER A 429 -4.89 70.18 -31.83
N ARG A 430 -4.90 71.42 -32.32
CA ARG A 430 -6.13 72.16 -32.62
C ARG A 430 -6.95 71.47 -33.71
N ALA A 431 -6.32 71.05 -34.81
CA ALA A 431 -7.01 70.37 -35.89
C ALA A 431 -7.68 69.06 -35.43
N ILE A 432 -7.00 68.26 -34.59
CA ILE A 432 -7.53 67.01 -34.05
C ILE A 432 -8.72 67.28 -33.12
N LEU A 433 -8.60 68.21 -32.17
CA LEU A 433 -9.67 68.54 -31.22
C LEU A 433 -10.91 69.12 -31.91
N GLU A 434 -10.72 70.04 -32.86
CA GLU A 434 -11.82 70.61 -33.64
C GLU A 434 -12.55 69.53 -34.46
N SER A 435 -11.81 68.62 -35.10
CA SER A 435 -12.41 67.59 -35.94
C SER A 435 -13.20 66.56 -35.14
N PHE A 436 -12.69 66.10 -33.99
CA PHE A 436 -13.47 65.22 -33.10
C PHE A 436 -14.70 65.92 -32.51
N SER A 437 -14.65 67.23 -32.26
CA SER A 437 -15.81 67.98 -31.74
C SER A 437 -16.94 68.15 -32.75
N ARG A 438 -16.65 68.10 -34.06
CA ARG A 438 -17.61 68.31 -35.16
C ARG A 438 -18.14 67.01 -35.76
N ALA A 439 -17.49 65.88 -35.50
CA ALA A 439 -17.82 64.60 -36.09
C ALA A 439 -18.97 63.91 -35.33
N GLU A 440 -20.20 64.04 -35.81
CA GLU A 440 -21.39 63.40 -35.21
C GLU A 440 -21.34 61.85 -35.27
N GLY A 441 -20.51 61.28 -36.15
CA GLY A 441 -20.32 59.83 -36.32
C GLY A 441 -19.01 59.26 -35.77
N GLY A 442 -18.18 60.07 -35.10
CA GLY A 442 -16.90 59.62 -34.51
C GLY A 442 -15.77 59.33 -35.50
N GLU A 443 -16.01 59.41 -36.81
CA GLU A 443 -15.01 59.36 -37.88
C GLU A 443 -14.90 60.69 -38.61
N TRP A 444 -13.67 61.12 -38.92
CA TRP A 444 -13.41 62.34 -39.67
C TRP A 444 -12.12 62.26 -40.49
N GLU A 445 -12.05 63.06 -41.54
CA GLU A 445 -10.86 63.23 -42.38
C GLU A 445 -10.59 64.72 -42.60
N ARG A 446 -9.33 65.15 -42.44
CA ARG A 446 -8.92 66.55 -42.60
C ARG A 446 -7.50 66.65 -43.15
N GLN A 447 -7.31 67.50 -44.14
CA GLN A 447 -5.98 67.88 -44.61
C GLN A 447 -5.42 69.02 -43.74
N LEU A 448 -4.15 68.90 -43.37
CA LEU A 448 -3.42 69.89 -42.58
C LEU A 448 -2.09 70.17 -43.26
N GLU A 449 -1.80 71.43 -43.51
CA GLU A 449 -0.45 71.87 -43.85
C GLU A 449 0.39 71.90 -42.56
N TYR A 450 1.40 71.05 -42.52
CA TYR A 450 2.33 70.92 -41.41
C TYR A 450 3.71 71.38 -41.87
N SER A 451 4.16 72.52 -41.35
CA SER A 451 5.49 73.06 -41.64
C SER A 451 6.46 72.74 -40.51
N ASP A 452 7.61 72.15 -40.85
CA ASP A 452 8.71 71.89 -39.93
C ASP A 452 10.04 72.46 -40.45
N ARG A 453 11.17 72.05 -39.85
CA ARG A 453 12.51 72.45 -40.32
C ARG A 453 12.92 71.75 -41.63
N ALA A 454 12.27 70.66 -42.00
CA ALA A 454 12.56 69.84 -43.17
C ALA A 454 11.71 70.25 -44.40
N GLY A 455 10.64 71.03 -44.22
CA GLY A 455 9.85 71.61 -45.31
C GLY A 455 8.39 71.81 -44.94
N ASN A 456 7.57 72.20 -45.93
CA ASN A 456 6.12 72.22 -45.78
C ASN A 456 5.57 70.88 -46.29
N ARG A 457 4.79 70.19 -45.46
CA ARG A 457 4.17 68.90 -45.78
C ARG A 457 2.66 69.02 -45.69
N VAL A 458 1.95 68.24 -46.49
CA VAL A 458 0.49 68.12 -46.40
C VAL A 458 0.17 66.77 -45.77
N LEU A 459 -0.33 66.81 -44.53
CA LEU A 459 -0.75 65.64 -43.81
C LEU A 459 -2.25 65.40 -43.99
N LEU A 460 -2.62 64.17 -44.32
CA LEU A 460 -4.01 63.72 -44.32
C LEU A 460 -4.29 63.04 -43.00
N LEU A 461 -5.00 63.72 -42.10
CA LEU A 461 -5.39 63.18 -40.81
C LEU A 461 -6.74 62.49 -40.91
N ARG A 462 -6.84 61.32 -40.29
CA ARG A 462 -8.07 60.55 -40.10
C ARG A 462 -8.21 60.21 -38.64
N GLY A 463 -9.32 60.59 -38.03
CA GLY A 463 -9.61 60.24 -36.66
C GLY A 463 -10.84 59.36 -36.55
N THR A 464 -10.77 58.34 -35.70
CA THR A 464 -11.87 57.42 -35.42
C THR A 464 -11.97 57.20 -33.91
N ARG A 465 -13.17 57.19 -33.36
CA ARG A 465 -13.45 56.75 -31.98
C ARG A 465 -13.63 55.23 -31.97
N LEU A 466 -12.80 54.51 -31.21
CA LEU A 466 -12.90 53.06 -31.09
C LEU A 466 -14.15 52.66 -30.26
N PRO A 467 -14.95 51.69 -30.73
CA PRO A 467 -16.06 51.15 -29.94
C PRO A 467 -15.51 50.23 -28.83
N GLY A 468 -15.78 50.56 -27.57
CA GLY A 468 -15.34 49.76 -26.41
C GLY A 468 -15.65 50.44 -25.07
N ASP A 469 -15.40 49.71 -23.96
CA ASP A 469 -15.62 50.18 -22.58
C ASP A 469 -14.68 51.34 -22.18
N GLN A 470 -13.60 51.53 -22.96
CA GLN A 470 -12.75 52.72 -22.95
C GLN A 470 -12.92 53.42 -24.29
N ALA A 471 -13.50 54.62 -24.27
CA ALA A 471 -13.74 55.45 -25.44
C ALA A 471 -12.43 56.08 -25.95
N ASP A 472 -11.53 55.25 -26.44
CA ASP A 472 -10.23 55.68 -26.97
C ASP A 472 -10.39 56.29 -28.37
N HIS A 473 -9.64 57.35 -28.64
CA HIS A 473 -9.59 58.03 -29.93
C HIS A 473 -8.32 57.63 -30.67
N VAL A 474 -8.42 57.22 -31.92
CA VAL A 474 -7.25 56.92 -32.77
C VAL A 474 -7.15 57.95 -33.87
N VAL A 475 -5.96 58.47 -34.09
CA VAL A 475 -5.64 59.37 -35.20
C VAL A 475 -4.54 58.73 -36.04
N VAL A 476 -4.81 58.56 -37.32
CA VAL A 476 -3.85 58.14 -38.34
C VAL A 476 -3.56 59.33 -39.23
N PHE A 477 -2.30 59.55 -39.59
CA PHE A 477 -1.93 60.61 -40.52
C PHE A 477 -0.86 60.16 -41.51
N ASP A 478 -1.09 60.50 -42.78
CA ASP A 478 -0.21 60.19 -43.90
C ASP A 478 0.34 61.47 -44.53
N ASP A 479 1.61 61.43 -44.96
CA ASP A 479 2.19 62.49 -45.79
C ASP A 479 1.76 62.30 -47.25
N ILE A 480 0.87 63.18 -47.72
CA ILE A 480 0.35 63.16 -49.09
C ILE A 480 0.97 64.24 -49.98
N THR A 481 2.06 64.88 -49.54
CA THR A 481 2.70 66.00 -50.27
C THR A 481 3.03 65.61 -51.71
N HIS A 482 3.76 64.50 -51.89
CA HIS A 482 4.14 64.01 -53.22
C HIS A 482 2.93 63.54 -54.05
N LEU A 483 1.89 63.01 -53.40
CA LEU A 483 0.66 62.61 -54.09
C LEU A 483 -0.08 63.83 -54.63
N LEU A 484 -0.19 64.90 -53.83
CA LEU A 484 -0.85 66.13 -54.21
C LEU A 484 -0.06 66.88 -55.29
N GLU A 485 1.27 66.90 -55.20
CA GLU A 485 2.16 67.41 -56.25
C GLU A 485 1.97 66.64 -57.56
N ALA A 486 1.99 65.30 -57.51
CA ALA A 486 1.76 64.46 -58.69
C ALA A 486 0.38 64.70 -59.31
N GLN A 487 -0.67 64.82 -58.49
CA GLN A 487 -2.02 65.11 -58.97
C GLN A 487 -2.11 66.49 -59.62
N ARG A 488 -1.48 67.51 -59.02
CA ARG A 488 -1.40 68.86 -59.59
C ARG A 488 -0.65 68.84 -60.93
N HIS A 489 0.47 68.14 -61.01
CA HIS A 489 1.22 67.99 -62.25
C HIS A 489 0.39 67.29 -63.33
N ALA A 490 -0.27 66.18 -63.03
CA ALA A 490 -1.11 65.46 -63.98
C ALA A 490 -2.27 66.33 -64.51
N ALA A 491 -2.97 67.03 -63.62
CA ALA A 491 -4.04 67.96 -64.00
C ALA A 491 -3.50 69.09 -64.88
N TRP A 492 -2.33 69.64 -64.55
CA TRP A 492 -1.68 70.68 -65.34
C TRP A 492 -1.23 70.17 -66.73
N SER A 493 -0.71 68.94 -66.82
CA SER A 493 -0.37 68.29 -68.09
C SER A 493 -1.59 68.09 -68.99
N GLU A 494 -2.74 67.72 -68.41
CA GLU A 494 -4.00 67.58 -69.14
C GLU A 494 -4.47 68.93 -69.69
N VAL A 495 -4.51 69.96 -68.84
CA VAL A 495 -4.92 71.32 -69.22
C VAL A 495 -4.01 71.87 -70.32
N ALA A 496 -2.68 71.72 -70.17
CA ALA A 496 -1.72 72.17 -71.18
C ALA A 496 -1.90 71.46 -72.52
N ARG A 497 -2.15 70.15 -72.52
CA ARG A 497 -2.43 69.37 -73.75
C ARG A 497 -3.71 69.84 -74.43
N ARG A 498 -4.77 70.10 -73.67
CA ARG A 498 -6.05 70.57 -74.20
C ARG A 498 -5.94 71.96 -74.82
N LEU A 499 -5.31 72.90 -74.11
CA LEU A 499 -5.05 74.25 -74.64
C LEU A 499 -4.22 74.21 -75.92
N ALA A 500 -3.20 73.35 -75.98
CA ALA A 500 -2.38 73.21 -77.19
C ALA A 500 -3.18 72.72 -78.41
N HIS A 501 -4.14 71.80 -78.20
CA HIS A 501 -5.05 71.38 -79.27
C HIS A 501 -6.02 72.48 -79.69
N GLU A 502 -6.60 73.20 -78.73
CA GLU A 502 -7.56 74.27 -79.00
C GLU A 502 -6.92 75.47 -79.72
N ILE A 503 -5.63 75.76 -79.49
CA ILE A 503 -4.89 76.81 -80.21
C ILE A 503 -4.42 76.35 -81.60
N LYS A 504 -4.07 75.06 -81.80
CA LYS A 504 -3.71 74.53 -83.13
C LYS A 504 -4.89 74.54 -84.11
N ASN A 505 -6.10 74.32 -83.62
CA ASN A 505 -7.32 74.22 -84.43
C ASN A 505 -7.65 75.48 -85.25
N PRO A 506 -7.58 76.72 -84.72
CA PRO A 506 -7.77 77.93 -85.52
C PRO A 506 -6.55 78.29 -86.39
N LEU A 507 -5.34 77.86 -86.02
CA LEU A 507 -4.11 78.20 -86.75
C LEU A 507 -4.02 77.52 -88.13
N MET A 508 -4.47 76.26 -88.26
CA MET A 508 -4.40 75.54 -89.53
C MET A 508 -5.32 76.13 -90.62
N PRO A 509 -6.59 76.47 -90.35
CA PRO A 509 -7.42 77.20 -91.31
C PRO A 509 -6.89 78.58 -91.64
N ILE A 510 -6.30 79.31 -90.69
CA ILE A 510 -5.67 80.62 -90.97
C ILE A 510 -4.52 80.46 -91.97
N GLN A 511 -3.64 79.47 -91.75
CA GLN A 511 -2.55 79.14 -92.66
C GLN A 511 -3.07 78.76 -94.06
N LEU A 512 -3.99 77.79 -94.14
CA LEU A 512 -4.57 77.34 -95.41
C LEU A 512 -5.33 78.45 -96.14
N SER A 513 -5.97 79.36 -95.41
CA SER A 513 -6.67 80.50 -95.99
C SER A 513 -5.68 81.48 -96.61
N ALA A 514 -4.53 81.74 -95.95
CA ALA A 514 -3.45 82.54 -96.51
C ALA A 514 -2.85 81.88 -97.78
N GLU A 515 -2.48 80.60 -97.72
CA GLU A 515 -1.97 79.84 -98.86
C GLU A 515 -2.96 79.84 -100.05
N ARG A 516 -4.27 79.68 -99.76
CA ARG A 516 -5.32 79.65 -100.78
C ARG A 516 -5.56 81.02 -101.39
N MET A 517 -5.50 82.10 -100.60
CA MET A 517 -5.55 83.47 -101.12
C MET A 517 -4.38 83.71 -102.07
N GLN A 518 -3.15 83.35 -101.67
CA GLN A 518 -1.96 83.48 -102.52
C GLN A 518 -2.10 82.72 -103.83
N ARG A 519 -2.45 81.42 -103.79
CA ARG A 519 -2.59 80.58 -105.00
C ARG A 519 -3.67 81.06 -105.97
N LYS A 520 -4.81 81.54 -105.46
CA LYS A 520 -5.97 81.87 -106.30
C LYS A 520 -5.90 83.28 -106.89
N LEU A 521 -5.26 84.22 -106.19
CA LEU A 521 -5.21 85.63 -106.57
C LEU A 521 -3.90 86.04 -107.24
N SER A 522 -2.78 85.35 -106.98
CA SER A 522 -1.45 85.68 -107.57
C SER A 522 -1.48 85.78 -109.10
N ALA A 523 -2.13 84.85 -109.78
CA ALA A 523 -2.22 84.84 -111.25
C ALA A 523 -3.23 85.84 -111.84
N LYS A 524 -3.92 86.63 -111.01
CA LYS A 524 -5.00 87.55 -111.42
C LYS A 524 -4.73 89.02 -111.09
N LEU A 525 -3.59 89.32 -110.47
CA LEU A 525 -3.22 90.64 -109.99
C LEU A 525 -2.07 91.22 -110.85
N GLU A 526 -2.00 92.55 -110.93
CA GLU A 526 -0.84 93.25 -111.50
C GLU A 526 0.43 92.94 -110.69
N PRO A 527 1.63 93.04 -111.29
CA PRO A 527 2.87 92.54 -110.68
C PRO A 527 3.16 93.09 -109.27
N ALA A 528 2.87 94.37 -109.03
CA ALA A 528 3.12 95.01 -107.74
C ALA A 528 2.17 94.52 -106.63
N ASP A 529 0.91 94.25 -106.96
CA ASP A 529 -0.10 93.77 -106.00
C ASP A 529 0.08 92.29 -105.69
N ALA A 530 0.55 91.49 -106.67
CA ALA A 530 0.89 90.09 -106.48
C ALA A 530 2.07 89.91 -105.50
N GLU A 531 3.10 90.74 -105.60
CA GLU A 531 4.25 90.73 -104.68
C GLU A 531 3.84 91.15 -103.26
N MET A 532 2.94 92.13 -103.12
CA MET A 532 2.40 92.55 -101.82
C MET A 532 1.59 91.44 -101.14
N LEU A 533 0.76 90.73 -101.91
CA LEU A 533 -0.01 89.59 -101.43
C LEU A 533 0.92 88.47 -100.94
N GLU A 534 1.92 88.11 -101.73
CA GLU A 534 2.91 87.08 -101.40
C GLU A 534 3.67 87.41 -100.10
N ARG A 535 4.15 88.64 -99.94
CA ARG A 535 4.83 89.06 -98.69
C ARG A 535 3.88 89.01 -97.49
N SER A 536 2.61 89.36 -97.67
CA SER A 536 1.62 89.36 -96.59
C SER A 536 1.21 87.95 -96.17
N THR A 537 0.97 87.04 -97.13
CA THR A 537 0.65 85.63 -96.84
C THR A 537 1.85 84.90 -96.25
N GLN A 538 3.05 85.13 -96.77
CA GLN A 538 4.29 84.56 -96.21
C GLN A 538 4.53 85.03 -94.77
N ASN A 539 4.25 86.29 -94.45
CA ASN A 539 4.33 86.79 -93.08
C ASN A 539 3.30 86.11 -92.16
N ILE A 540 2.05 85.92 -92.61
CA ILE A 540 1.03 85.19 -91.84
C ILE A 540 1.45 83.74 -91.61
N GLU A 541 1.93 83.04 -92.64
CA GLU A 541 2.43 81.67 -92.51
C GLU A 541 3.60 81.57 -91.53
N THR A 542 4.54 82.52 -91.60
CA THR A 542 5.69 82.58 -90.68
C THR A 542 5.24 82.79 -89.23
N GLN A 543 4.29 83.71 -88.98
CA GLN A 543 3.76 83.96 -87.63
C GLN A 543 2.94 82.79 -87.09
N VAL A 544 2.13 82.15 -87.95
CA VAL A 544 1.40 80.92 -87.58
C VAL A 544 2.36 79.77 -87.29
N GLY A 545 3.44 79.64 -88.06
CA GLY A 545 4.51 78.67 -87.81
C GLY A 545 5.21 78.89 -86.47
N ALA A 546 5.54 80.14 -86.14
CA ALA A 546 6.11 80.51 -84.84
C ALA A 546 5.17 80.18 -83.68
N LEU A 547 3.88 80.55 -83.79
CA LEU A 547 2.85 80.23 -82.79
C LEU A 547 2.68 78.71 -82.60
N LYS A 548 2.65 77.95 -83.70
CA LYS A 548 2.57 76.49 -83.65
C LYS A 548 3.77 75.89 -82.90
N SER A 549 4.98 76.39 -83.14
CA SER A 549 6.19 75.94 -82.44
C SER A 549 6.17 76.25 -80.93
N MET A 550 5.71 77.45 -80.55
CA MET A 550 5.60 77.88 -79.15
C MET A 550 4.56 77.04 -78.38
N VAL A 551 3.43 76.75 -79.02
CA VAL A 551 2.37 75.89 -78.45
C VAL A 551 2.83 74.44 -78.30
N GLU A 552 3.63 73.92 -79.25
CA GLU A 552 4.25 72.59 -79.14
C GLU A 552 5.24 72.53 -77.97
N ALA A 553 6.08 73.55 -77.82
CA ALA A 553 7.06 73.64 -76.72
C ALA A 553 6.37 73.76 -75.35
N PHE A 554 5.27 74.52 -75.23
CA PHE A 554 4.48 74.62 -74.01
C PHE A 554 3.85 73.27 -73.61
N SER A 555 3.33 72.51 -74.58
CA SER A 555 2.78 71.17 -74.38
C SER A 555 3.88 70.15 -73.97
N GLN A 556 5.09 70.27 -74.52
CA GLN A 556 6.23 69.42 -74.14
C GLN A 556 6.78 69.75 -72.76
N TYR A 557 6.86 71.03 -72.37
CA TYR A 557 7.26 71.43 -71.02
C TYR A 557 6.32 70.82 -69.97
N ALA A 558 5.01 70.85 -70.23
CA ALA A 558 4.01 70.22 -69.36
C ALA A 558 4.06 68.68 -69.32
N ARG A 559 4.85 68.03 -70.19
CA ARG A 559 5.09 66.57 -70.19
C ARG A 559 6.39 66.15 -69.50
N THR A 560 7.29 67.08 -69.22
CA THR A 560 8.56 66.73 -68.60
C THR A 560 8.33 66.65 -67.09
N PRO A 561 8.60 65.52 -66.43
CA PRO A 561 8.57 65.49 -64.97
C PRO A 561 9.59 66.51 -64.47
N GLY A 562 9.21 67.33 -63.49
CA GLY A 562 10.14 68.28 -62.88
C GLY A 562 11.44 67.59 -62.45
N PRO A 563 12.59 68.29 -62.47
CA PRO A 563 13.84 67.70 -62.01
C PRO A 563 13.70 67.25 -60.55
N SER A 564 14.42 66.18 -60.23
CA SER A 564 14.42 65.49 -58.92
C SER A 564 14.89 66.38 -57.79
#